data_AF-A0A969Q1A9-F1
#
_entry.id   AF-A0A969Q1A9-F1
#
_cell.length_a   1.000
_cell.length_b   1.000
_cell.length_c   1.000
_cell.angle_alpha   90.00
_cell.angle_beta   90.00
_cell.angle_gamma   90.00
#
_symmetry.space_group_name_H-M   'P 1'
#
loop_
_entity.id
_entity.type
_entity.pdbx_description
1 polymer ?
#
loop_
_entity_poly.entity_id
_entity_poly.type
_entity_poly.pdbx_seq_one_letter_code
_entity_poly.pdbx_strand_id
1 'polypeptide(L)'
;MTRFAYGVTIAASELKSGIKGFGLFLICLAIGVAAIAASGSMAQAFRAGLDAEQRRILGGDFVLSLRQRAPSPQQLAFFNTRGRTSLATDDNTMGQAGGQTGGQTGTVRRLIQVRAVDSLHPLEGTVTLQPAGPLQPLLAQQNGLWGGVAEQALLDAFSLKVGDVIDLPYGQVQIRAVLLKEPDALGRGVCVFPPSDDFQRRAQTSLDSPRRIAVFH
;
A
#
# COMPACT_ATOMS: atom_id res chain seq x y z
N MET A 1 18.68 -57.13 -23.85
CA MET A 1 18.69 -56.34 -22.59
C MET A 1 19.95 -56.54 -21.74
N THR A 2 20.68 -57.65 -21.86
CA THR A 2 21.88 -57.94 -21.03
C THR A 2 23.12 -57.10 -21.37
N ARG A 3 23.31 -56.68 -22.62
CA ARG A 3 24.50 -55.89 -23.06
C ARG A 3 24.61 -54.51 -22.39
N PHE A 4 23.48 -53.87 -22.10
CA PHE A 4 23.43 -52.57 -21.43
C PHE A 4 23.86 -52.70 -19.96
N ALA A 5 23.42 -53.77 -19.30
CA ALA A 5 23.81 -54.09 -17.93
C ALA A 5 25.32 -54.31 -17.81
N TYR A 6 25.92 -55.08 -18.73
CA TYR A 6 27.37 -55.28 -18.75
C TYR A 6 28.15 -53.98 -18.95
N GLY A 7 27.71 -53.12 -19.87
CA GLY A 7 28.33 -51.81 -20.10
C GLY A 7 28.29 -50.89 -18.86
N VAL A 8 27.19 -50.91 -18.10
CA VAL A 8 27.05 -50.14 -16.86
C VAL A 8 27.98 -50.66 -15.76
N THR A 9 28.14 -51.98 -15.60
CA THR A 9 29.06 -52.54 -14.60
C THR A 9 30.52 -52.21 -14.88
N ILE A 10 30.95 -52.26 -16.14
CA ILE A 10 32.32 -51.92 -16.52
C ILE A 10 32.55 -50.41 -16.35
N ALA A 11 31.61 -49.58 -16.79
CA ALA A 11 31.71 -48.13 -16.58
C ALA A 11 31.77 -47.77 -15.09
N ALA A 12 31.00 -48.46 -14.23
CA ALA A 12 31.01 -48.25 -12.79
C ALA A 12 32.31 -48.73 -12.10
N SER A 13 32.97 -49.77 -12.61
CA SER A 13 34.26 -50.22 -12.05
C SER A 13 35.40 -49.28 -12.43
N GLU A 14 35.42 -48.78 -13.66
CA GLU A 14 36.42 -47.80 -14.13
C GLU A 14 36.29 -46.45 -13.39
N LEU A 15 35.06 -46.02 -13.11
CA LEU A 15 34.78 -44.82 -12.30
C LEU A 15 35.36 -44.91 -10.89
N LYS A 16 35.39 -46.13 -10.31
CA LYS A 16 35.97 -46.42 -8.99
C LYS A 16 37.50 -46.46 -9.00
N SER A 17 38.17 -46.40 -10.14
CA SER A 17 39.64 -46.35 -10.20
C SER A 17 40.19 -44.91 -10.09
N GLY A 18 39.38 -43.89 -10.43
CA GLY A 18 39.75 -42.44 -10.45
C GLY A 18 39.08 -41.56 -9.37
N ILE A 19 38.77 -42.14 -8.22
CA ILE A 19 37.76 -41.68 -7.24
C ILE A 19 37.96 -40.24 -6.72
N LYS A 20 39.21 -39.78 -6.57
CA LYS A 20 39.49 -38.46 -5.98
C LYS A 20 39.15 -37.30 -6.94
N GLY A 21 39.50 -37.43 -8.22
CA GLY A 21 39.22 -36.39 -9.23
C GLY A 21 37.78 -36.39 -9.70
N PHE A 22 37.20 -37.58 -9.85
CA PHE A 22 35.81 -37.74 -10.29
C PHE A 22 34.80 -37.24 -9.23
N GLY A 23 35.11 -37.39 -7.94
CA GLY A 23 34.28 -36.84 -6.87
C GLY A 23 34.15 -35.31 -6.91
N LEU A 24 35.24 -34.59 -7.19
CA LEU A 24 35.20 -33.13 -7.33
C LEU A 24 34.35 -32.68 -8.52
N PHE A 25 34.45 -33.39 -9.65
CA PHE A 25 33.61 -33.14 -10.82
C PHE A 25 32.11 -33.34 -10.50
N LEU A 26 31.75 -34.43 -9.82
CA LEU A 26 30.37 -34.69 -9.43
C LEU A 26 29.83 -33.66 -8.42
N ILE A 27 30.65 -33.22 -7.46
CA ILE A 27 30.26 -32.17 -6.51
C ILE A 27 30.01 -30.86 -7.26
N CYS A 28 30.88 -30.48 -8.20
CA CYS A 28 30.70 -29.28 -9.01
C CYS A 28 29.41 -29.35 -9.85
N LEU A 29 29.16 -30.48 -10.51
CA LEU A 29 27.94 -30.72 -11.28
C LEU A 29 26.69 -30.64 -10.39
N ALA A 30 26.72 -31.28 -9.21
CA ALA A 30 25.62 -31.24 -8.26
C ALA A 30 25.34 -29.82 -7.76
N ILE A 31 26.38 -29.06 -7.43
CA ILE A 31 26.26 -27.65 -7.01
C ILE A 31 25.68 -26.80 -8.16
N GLY A 32 26.14 -27.00 -9.39
CA GLY A 32 25.62 -26.27 -10.56
C GLY A 32 24.13 -26.52 -10.81
N VAL A 33 23.70 -27.78 -10.78
CA VAL A 33 22.29 -28.16 -10.94
C VAL A 33 21.45 -27.65 -9.76
N ALA A 34 21.96 -27.76 -8.54
CA ALA A 34 21.29 -27.25 -7.35
C ALA A 34 21.09 -25.72 -7.42
N ALA A 35 22.09 -24.97 -7.89
CA ALA A 35 21.98 -23.51 -8.05
C ALA A 35 20.90 -23.12 -9.06
N ILE A 36 20.83 -23.81 -10.20
CA ILE A 36 19.80 -23.56 -11.23
C ILE A 36 18.41 -23.89 -10.66
N ALA A 37 18.24 -25.05 -10.03
CA ALA A 37 16.95 -25.46 -9.44
C ALA A 37 16.50 -24.52 -8.31
N ALA A 38 17.41 -24.12 -7.44
CA ALA A 38 17.14 -23.18 -6.35
C ALA A 38 16.67 -21.82 -6.87
N SER A 39 17.32 -21.29 -7.92
CA SER A 39 16.90 -20.02 -8.52
C SER A 39 15.49 -20.08 -9.09
N GLY A 40 15.11 -21.20 -9.73
CA GLY A 40 13.75 -21.44 -10.24
C GLY A 40 12.72 -21.55 -9.12
N SER A 41 13.03 -22.29 -8.05
CA SER A 41 12.15 -22.44 -6.89
C SER A 41 11.95 -21.11 -6.17
N MET A 42 13.01 -20.32 -6.01
CA MET A 42 12.95 -18.99 -5.38
C MET A 42 12.07 -18.04 -6.20
N ALA A 43 12.23 -18.05 -7.54
CA ALA A 43 11.39 -17.24 -8.43
C ALA A 43 9.90 -17.64 -8.33
N GLN A 44 9.59 -18.93 -8.24
CA GLN A 44 8.22 -19.40 -8.07
C GLN A 44 7.65 -19.03 -6.69
N ALA A 45 8.42 -19.20 -5.62
CA ALA A 45 8.00 -18.81 -4.28
C ALA A 45 7.72 -17.30 -4.19
N PHE A 46 8.55 -16.48 -4.84
CA PHE A 46 8.34 -15.03 -4.91
C PHE A 46 7.08 -14.68 -5.71
N ARG A 47 6.86 -15.32 -6.87
CA ARG A 47 5.63 -15.12 -7.66
C ARG A 47 4.38 -15.54 -6.89
N ALA A 48 4.39 -16.70 -6.25
CA ALA A 48 3.27 -17.17 -5.45
C ALA A 48 3.00 -16.27 -4.23
N GLY A 49 4.06 -15.78 -3.58
CA GLY A 49 3.93 -14.81 -2.50
C GLY A 49 3.36 -13.47 -2.95
N LEU A 50 3.79 -12.98 -4.12
CA LEU A 50 3.21 -11.80 -4.74
C LEU A 50 1.75 -12.04 -5.10
N ASP A 51 1.39 -13.11 -5.80
CA ASP A 51 0.00 -13.37 -6.21
C ASP A 51 -0.96 -13.47 -5.02
N ALA A 52 -0.52 -14.07 -3.91
CA ALA A 52 -1.31 -14.18 -2.68
C ALA A 52 -1.54 -12.84 -1.97
N GLU A 53 -0.57 -11.93 -2.05
CA GLU A 53 -0.59 -10.66 -1.32
C GLU A 53 -0.90 -9.45 -2.25
N GLN A 54 -0.90 -9.64 -3.57
CA GLN A 54 -1.13 -8.61 -4.59
C GLN A 54 -2.50 -7.96 -4.44
N ARG A 55 -3.56 -8.75 -4.29
CA ARG A 55 -4.92 -8.21 -4.10
C ARG A 55 -5.04 -7.36 -2.83
N ARG A 56 -4.33 -7.77 -1.78
CA ARG A 56 -4.33 -7.06 -0.50
C ARG A 56 -3.52 -5.78 -0.57
N ILE A 57 -2.32 -5.81 -1.15
CA ILE A 57 -1.45 -4.64 -1.33
C ILE A 57 -2.03 -3.64 -2.33
N LEU A 58 -2.69 -4.12 -3.39
CA LEU A 58 -3.30 -3.26 -4.42
C LEU A 58 -4.67 -2.70 -4.00
N GLY A 59 -5.31 -3.29 -2.98
CA GLY A 59 -6.65 -2.90 -2.53
C GLY A 59 -7.79 -3.26 -3.50
N GLY A 60 -7.50 -3.98 -4.59
CA GLY A 60 -8.44 -4.37 -5.64
C GLY A 60 -7.78 -5.19 -6.76
N ASP A 61 -8.56 -5.54 -7.80
CA ASP A 61 -8.09 -6.29 -8.98
C ASP A 61 -7.31 -5.40 -9.96
N PHE A 62 -7.70 -4.12 -10.08
CA PHE A 62 -7.00 -3.13 -10.90
C PHE A 62 -6.86 -1.80 -10.17
N VAL A 63 -5.79 -1.06 -10.46
CA VAL A 63 -5.60 0.31 -9.94
C VAL A 63 -5.27 1.24 -11.09
N LEU A 64 -6.10 2.25 -11.32
CA LEU A 64 -5.86 3.31 -12.30
C LEU A 64 -5.40 4.55 -11.54
N SER A 65 -4.11 4.85 -11.64
CA SER A 65 -3.59 6.12 -11.13
C SER A 65 -3.68 7.20 -12.20
N LEU A 66 -4.45 8.24 -11.92
CA LEU A 66 -4.56 9.43 -12.75
C LEU A 66 -3.74 10.55 -12.11
N ARG A 67 -2.72 11.03 -12.82
CA ARG A 67 -1.96 12.22 -12.42
C ARG A 67 -2.70 13.48 -12.86
N GLN A 68 -2.82 14.45 -11.96
CA GLN A 68 -3.31 15.81 -12.25
C GLN A 68 -4.72 15.91 -12.87
N ARG A 69 -5.52 14.84 -12.84
CA ARG A 69 -6.92 14.89 -13.31
C ARG A 69 -7.83 13.91 -12.57
N ALA A 70 -9.09 14.28 -12.42
CA ALA A 70 -10.15 13.38 -12.01
C ALA A 70 -10.53 12.44 -13.17
N PRO A 71 -10.96 11.20 -12.89
CA PRO A 71 -11.66 10.40 -13.89
C PRO A 71 -12.94 11.14 -14.30
N SER A 72 -13.23 11.19 -15.61
CA SER A 72 -14.45 11.85 -16.07
C SER A 72 -15.69 11.07 -15.60
N PRO A 73 -16.87 11.71 -15.50
CA PRO A 73 -18.10 11.01 -15.12
C PRO A 73 -18.42 9.83 -16.04
N GLN A 74 -18.10 9.94 -17.34
CA GLN A 74 -18.26 8.86 -18.32
C GLN A 74 -17.30 7.70 -18.05
N GLN A 75 -16.05 7.99 -17.65
CA GLN A 75 -15.08 6.96 -17.27
C GLN A 75 -15.51 6.25 -15.99
N LEU A 76 -15.92 7.00 -14.95
CA LEU A 76 -16.46 6.42 -13.72
C LEU A 76 -17.68 5.54 -13.99
N ALA A 77 -18.63 6.01 -14.81
CA ALA A 77 -19.80 5.23 -15.21
C ALA A 77 -19.40 3.93 -15.93
N PHE A 78 -18.43 4.00 -16.86
CA PHE A 78 -17.92 2.81 -17.56
C PHE A 78 -17.33 1.77 -16.61
N PHE A 79 -16.59 2.19 -15.59
CA PHE A 79 -16.03 1.27 -14.59
C PHE A 79 -17.10 0.74 -13.63
N ASN A 80 -18.02 1.58 -13.17
CA ASN A 80 -19.14 1.19 -12.32
C ASN A 80 -20.09 0.17 -12.99
N THR A 81 -20.17 0.13 -14.33
CA THR A 81 -20.95 -0.90 -15.04
C THR A 81 -20.30 -2.28 -15.03
N ARG A 82 -18.99 -2.39 -14.76
CA ARG A 82 -18.23 -3.65 -14.81
C ARG A 82 -17.88 -4.20 -13.43
N GLY A 83 -17.97 -3.39 -12.39
CA GLY A 83 -17.60 -3.79 -11.04
C GLY A 83 -17.71 -2.65 -10.04
N ARG A 84 -17.23 -2.90 -8.82
CA ARG A 84 -17.25 -1.93 -7.72
C ARG A 84 -16.02 -1.05 -7.83
N THR A 85 -16.22 0.25 -8.03
CA THR A 85 -15.11 1.22 -8.11
C THR A 85 -15.03 2.00 -6.81
N SER A 86 -13.86 2.03 -6.18
CA SER A 86 -13.54 2.96 -5.09
C SER A 86 -12.59 4.02 -5.60
N LEU A 87 -12.89 5.28 -5.29
CA LEU A 87 -12.06 6.43 -5.60
C LEU A 87 -11.30 6.89 -4.35
N ALA A 88 -9.98 6.89 -4.45
CA ALA A 88 -9.10 7.55 -3.51
C ALA A 88 -8.31 8.67 -4.20
N THR A 89 -8.06 9.75 -3.47
CA THR A 89 -7.21 10.86 -3.92
C THR A 89 -6.12 11.10 -2.89
N ASP A 90 -4.87 10.95 -3.29
CA ASP A 90 -3.71 11.24 -2.46
C ASP A 90 -3.12 12.61 -2.83
N ASP A 91 -2.80 13.38 -1.80
CA ASP A 91 -2.23 14.72 -1.95
C ASP A 91 -1.20 14.99 -0.84
N ASN A 92 -0.20 15.82 -1.17
CA ASN A 92 0.78 16.30 -0.19
C ASN A 92 0.49 17.77 0.08
N THR A 93 0.07 18.11 1.29
CA THR A 93 -0.34 19.47 1.65
C THR A 93 0.32 19.95 2.94
N MET A 94 0.33 21.26 3.13
CA MET A 94 0.83 21.87 4.36
C MET A 94 -0.27 21.86 5.42
N GLY A 95 -0.18 20.93 6.37
CA GLY A 95 -1.01 20.93 7.57
C GLY A 95 -0.52 21.96 8.58
N GLN A 96 -1.45 22.64 9.22
CA GLN A 96 -1.18 23.56 10.32
C GLN A 96 -2.02 23.16 11.52
N ALA A 97 -1.44 23.19 12.71
CA ALA A 97 -2.21 23.04 13.92
C ALA A 97 -1.59 23.85 15.05
N GLY A 98 -2.39 24.16 16.07
CA GLY A 98 -1.89 24.72 17.32
C GLY A 98 -1.00 23.68 17.98
N GLY A 99 0.28 24.01 18.20
CA GLY A 99 1.25 23.08 18.78
C GLY A 99 2.27 23.78 19.65
N GLN A 100 2.94 23.03 20.50
CA GLN A 100 4.02 23.52 21.34
C GLN A 100 5.34 23.32 20.58
N THR A 101 5.99 24.40 20.15
CA THR A 101 7.36 24.33 19.60
C THR A 101 8.32 24.95 20.59
N GLY A 102 9.20 24.14 21.20
CA GLY A 102 10.22 24.64 22.11
C GLY A 102 9.67 25.32 23.37
N GLY A 103 8.49 24.90 23.87
CA GLY A 103 7.85 25.48 25.07
C GLY A 103 7.08 26.79 24.82
N GLN A 104 6.94 27.23 23.57
CA GLN A 104 6.05 28.34 23.19
C GLN A 104 4.84 27.81 22.42
N THR A 105 3.65 28.27 22.80
CA THR A 105 2.40 28.04 22.07
C THR A 105 2.48 28.77 20.73
N GLY A 106 2.59 28.01 19.64
CA GLY A 106 2.70 28.56 18.28
C GLY A 106 1.98 27.69 17.26
N THR A 107 1.98 28.12 16.00
CA THR A 107 1.42 27.32 14.91
C THR A 107 2.50 26.41 14.34
N VAL A 108 2.32 25.09 14.48
CA VAL A 108 3.19 24.09 13.85
C VAL A 108 2.71 23.89 12.42
N ARG A 109 3.61 24.05 11.45
CA ARG A 109 3.34 23.82 10.03
C ARG A 109 4.23 22.69 9.52
N ARG A 110 3.64 21.62 8.97
CA ARG A 110 4.40 20.51 8.39
C ARG A 110 3.73 20.00 7.12
N LEU A 111 4.54 19.49 6.21
CA LEU A 111 4.04 18.77 5.05
C LEU A 111 3.47 17.43 5.52
N ILE A 112 2.22 17.14 5.15
CA ILE A 112 1.52 15.90 5.49
C ILE A 112 0.95 15.28 4.22
N GLN A 113 0.75 13.96 4.27
CA GLN A 113 0.05 13.24 3.22
C GLN A 113 -1.42 13.08 3.61
N VAL A 114 -2.29 13.51 2.71
CA VAL A 114 -3.74 13.52 2.87
C VAL A 114 -4.31 12.56 1.83
N ARG A 115 -5.15 11.64 2.26
CA ARG A 115 -5.90 10.73 1.42
C ARG A 115 -7.39 10.98 1.58
N ALA A 116 -8.05 11.40 0.52
CA ALA A 116 -9.50 11.50 0.50
C ALA A 116 -10.08 10.21 -0.08
N VAL A 117 -10.93 9.50 0.66
CA VAL A 117 -11.50 8.20 0.25
C VAL A 117 -13.00 8.28 0.14
N ASP A 118 -13.58 7.49 -0.76
CA ASP A 118 -15.03 7.42 -0.92
C ASP A 118 -15.73 6.51 0.10
N SER A 119 -17.05 6.39 -0.05
CA SER A 119 -17.88 5.57 0.82
C SER A 119 -17.67 4.06 0.68
N LEU A 120 -17.05 3.62 -0.42
CA LEU A 120 -16.79 2.23 -0.74
C LEU A 120 -15.41 1.77 -0.24
N HIS A 121 -14.57 2.69 0.25
CA HIS A 121 -13.29 2.37 0.85
C HIS A 121 -13.42 1.78 2.28
N PRO A 122 -12.63 0.75 2.62
CA PRO A 122 -11.79 -0.06 1.73
C PRO A 122 -12.63 -1.10 0.94
N LEU A 123 -12.23 -1.38 -0.31
CA LEU A 123 -12.87 -2.44 -1.11
C LEU A 123 -12.52 -3.84 -0.59
N GLU A 124 -11.28 -4.01 -0.12
CA GLU A 124 -10.74 -5.25 0.40
C GLU A 124 -10.09 -5.03 1.77
N GLY A 125 -10.30 -5.98 2.69
CA GLY A 125 -9.81 -5.89 4.07
C GLY A 125 -10.61 -4.94 4.97
N THR A 126 -10.02 -4.56 6.11
CA THR A 126 -10.68 -3.73 7.12
C THR A 126 -9.69 -2.74 7.71
N VAL A 127 -10.09 -1.48 7.80
CA VAL A 127 -9.31 -0.45 8.49
C VAL A 127 -9.45 -0.64 9.99
N THR A 128 -8.32 -0.72 10.68
CA THR A 128 -8.27 -0.79 12.14
C THR A 128 -8.08 0.61 12.71
N LEU A 129 -9.03 1.03 13.56
CA LEU A 129 -9.08 2.35 14.16
C LEU A 129 -9.08 2.27 15.69
N GLN A 130 -8.65 3.34 16.35
CA GLN A 130 -8.77 3.53 17.78
C GLN A 130 -9.39 4.90 18.09
N PRO A 131 -10.61 4.96 18.68
CA PRO A 131 -11.46 3.84 19.10
C PRO A 131 -11.96 3.00 17.91
N ALA A 132 -12.24 1.71 18.16
CA ALA A 132 -12.71 0.78 17.13
C ALA A 132 -14.11 1.19 16.65
N GLY A 133 -14.29 1.24 15.33
CA GLY A 133 -15.57 1.63 14.73
C GLY A 133 -15.49 1.69 13.20
N PRO A 134 -16.64 1.92 12.54
CA PRO A 134 -16.69 2.09 11.09
C PRO A 134 -16.00 3.40 10.67
N LEU A 135 -15.24 3.37 9.57
CA LEU A 135 -14.52 4.54 9.04
C LEU A 135 -15.49 5.64 8.55
N GLN A 136 -16.54 5.26 7.82
CA GLN A 136 -17.41 6.22 7.13
C GLN A 136 -18.10 7.24 8.05
N PRO A 137 -18.70 6.84 9.19
CA PRO A 137 -19.27 7.80 10.14
C PRO A 137 -18.24 8.75 10.78
N LEU A 138 -16.99 8.30 10.90
CA LEU A 138 -15.90 9.14 11.44
C LEU A 138 -15.48 10.20 10.44
N LEU A 139 -15.56 9.95 9.13
CA LEU A 139 -15.23 10.91 8.08
C LEU A 139 -16.37 11.89 7.76
N ALA A 140 -17.62 11.51 8.05
CA ALA A 140 -18.79 12.33 7.76
C ALA A 140 -18.75 13.72 8.42
N GLN A 141 -19.44 14.69 7.86
CA GLN A 141 -19.55 16.02 8.48
C GLN A 141 -20.39 15.94 9.75
N GLN A 142 -19.87 16.44 10.87
CA GLN A 142 -20.60 16.56 12.14
C GLN A 142 -20.35 17.96 12.68
N ASN A 143 -21.42 18.67 13.06
CA ASN A 143 -21.35 20.04 13.58
C ASN A 143 -20.61 21.03 12.64
N GLY A 144 -20.76 20.86 11.32
CA GLY A 144 -20.11 21.70 10.31
C GLY A 144 -18.64 21.38 10.04
N LEU A 145 -18.00 20.51 10.84
CA LEU A 145 -16.62 20.07 10.65
C LEU A 145 -16.56 18.69 9.98
N TRP A 146 -15.63 18.55 9.04
CA TRP A 146 -15.28 17.25 8.48
C TRP A 146 -14.47 16.46 9.50
N GLY A 147 -14.69 15.16 9.54
CA GLY A 147 -13.89 14.26 10.36
C GLY A 147 -12.73 13.67 9.57
N GLY A 148 -11.64 13.38 10.26
CA GLY A 148 -10.49 12.69 9.70
C GLY A 148 -9.96 11.65 10.68
N VAL A 149 -9.23 10.69 10.15
CA VAL A 149 -8.44 9.75 10.95
C VAL A 149 -6.97 9.91 10.61
N ALA A 150 -6.10 9.83 11.60
CA ALA A 150 -4.67 10.06 11.45
C ALA A 150 -3.86 9.02 12.20
N GLU A 151 -2.67 8.70 11.70
CA GLU A 151 -1.73 7.85 12.43
C GLU A 151 -1.20 8.55 13.70
N GLN A 152 -0.80 7.75 14.70
CA GLN A 152 -0.24 8.25 15.95
C GLN A 152 0.97 9.17 15.72
N ALA A 153 1.83 8.84 14.75
CA ALA A 153 3.01 9.64 14.43
C ALA A 153 2.67 11.07 14.00
N LEU A 154 1.53 11.28 13.33
CA LEU A 154 1.08 12.62 12.94
C LEU A 154 0.54 13.40 14.14
N LEU A 155 -0.23 12.73 15.00
CA LEU A 155 -0.69 13.33 16.25
C LEU A 155 0.49 13.79 17.11
N ASP A 156 1.51 12.94 17.27
CA ASP A 156 2.72 13.28 18.02
C ASP A 156 3.49 14.45 17.36
N ALA A 157 3.59 14.45 16.03
CA ALA A 157 4.29 15.48 15.27
C ALA A 157 3.68 16.89 15.42
N PHE A 158 2.37 16.98 15.56
CA PHE A 158 1.65 18.24 15.80
C PHE A 158 1.29 18.47 17.26
N SER A 159 1.59 17.51 18.16
CA SER A 159 1.14 17.50 19.56
C SER A 159 -0.39 17.57 19.71
N LEU A 160 -1.10 16.89 18.81
CA LEU A 160 -2.56 16.81 18.75
C LEU A 160 -3.08 15.55 19.46
N LYS A 161 -4.35 15.61 19.86
CA LYS A 161 -5.12 14.49 20.41
C LYS A 161 -6.35 14.23 19.55
N VAL A 162 -6.94 13.06 19.73
CA VAL A 162 -8.27 12.77 19.17
C VAL A 162 -9.27 13.77 19.72
N GLY A 163 -9.98 14.47 18.82
CA GLY A 163 -10.88 15.57 19.10
C GLY A 163 -10.36 16.92 18.60
N ASP A 164 -9.05 17.06 18.38
CA ASP A 164 -8.43 18.30 17.93
C ASP A 164 -8.61 18.51 16.42
N VAL A 165 -8.42 19.76 15.99
CA VAL A 165 -8.60 20.19 14.61
C VAL A 165 -7.25 20.48 13.96
N ILE A 166 -7.07 20.00 12.73
CA ILE A 166 -5.97 20.36 11.84
C ILE A 166 -6.50 21.30 10.74
N ASP A 167 -5.80 22.41 10.53
CA ASP A 167 -6.06 23.36 9.46
C ASP A 167 -5.31 22.91 8.20
N LEU A 168 -6.06 22.72 7.12
CA LEU A 168 -5.52 22.48 5.79
C LEU A 168 -5.81 23.71 4.91
N PRO A 169 -5.04 23.94 3.83
CA PRO A 169 -5.23 25.12 2.97
C PRO A 169 -6.65 25.26 2.39
N TYR A 170 -7.38 24.16 2.31
CA TYR A 170 -8.71 24.07 1.71
C TYR A 170 -9.84 23.81 2.72
N GLY A 171 -9.55 23.65 4.02
CA GLY A 171 -10.57 23.44 5.05
C GLY A 171 -10.02 22.94 6.39
N GLN A 172 -10.89 22.95 7.40
CA GLN A 172 -10.59 22.42 8.74
C GLN A 172 -11.11 21.00 8.88
N VAL A 173 -10.34 20.14 9.53
CA VAL A 173 -10.73 18.77 9.81
C VAL A 173 -10.46 18.41 11.26
N GLN A 174 -11.46 17.85 11.92
CA GLN A 174 -11.32 17.29 13.25
C GLN A 174 -10.80 15.85 13.20
N ILE A 175 -9.74 15.54 13.94
CA ILE A 175 -9.25 14.16 14.07
C ILE A 175 -10.14 13.39 15.04
N ARG A 176 -10.81 12.32 14.58
CA ARG A 176 -11.81 11.58 15.38
C ARG A 176 -11.38 10.18 15.80
N ALA A 177 -10.35 9.63 15.17
CA ALA A 177 -9.75 8.37 15.57
C ALA A 177 -8.29 8.27 15.11
N VAL A 178 -7.55 7.40 15.77
CA VAL A 178 -6.20 7.01 15.38
C VAL A 178 -6.29 5.87 14.37
N LEU A 179 -5.59 6.01 13.24
CA LEU A 179 -5.43 4.97 12.23
C LEU A 179 -4.31 4.01 12.67
N LEU A 180 -4.65 2.75 12.95
CA LEU A 180 -3.69 1.72 13.35
C LEU A 180 -3.21 0.89 12.16
N LYS A 181 -4.13 0.54 11.26
CA LYS A 181 -3.83 -0.26 10.07
C LYS A 181 -4.80 0.04 8.95
N GLU A 182 -4.27 0.28 7.76
CA GLU A 182 -5.02 0.39 6.50
C GLU A 182 -4.52 -0.71 5.54
N PRO A 183 -5.40 -1.52 4.95
CA PRO A 183 -5.02 -2.70 4.15
C PRO A 183 -4.21 -2.37 2.88
N ASP A 184 -4.39 -1.17 2.31
CA ASP A 184 -3.78 -0.69 1.06
C ASP A 184 -2.81 0.50 1.26
N ALA A 185 -2.37 0.75 2.50
CA ALA A 185 -1.44 1.82 2.80
C ALA A 185 0.01 1.41 2.48
N LEU A 186 0.55 1.94 1.38
CA LEU A 186 2.00 1.96 1.15
C LEU A 186 2.63 3.01 2.08
N GLY A 187 3.05 2.52 3.25
CA GLY A 187 3.48 3.29 4.42
C GLY A 187 4.11 4.66 4.19
N ARG A 188 3.42 5.68 4.70
CA ARG A 188 3.83 7.03 5.09
C ARG A 188 2.63 7.65 5.77
N GLY A 189 2.81 8.42 6.86
CA GLY A 189 1.73 8.94 7.72
C GLY A 189 0.52 9.50 6.97
N VAL A 190 -0.45 8.63 6.68
CA VAL A 190 -1.64 8.97 5.89
C VAL A 190 -2.68 9.52 6.84
N CYS A 191 -3.18 10.72 6.54
CA CYS A 191 -4.43 11.19 7.12
C CYS A 191 -5.56 10.94 6.13
N VAL A 192 -6.61 10.25 6.57
CA VAL A 192 -7.77 9.92 5.73
C VAL A 192 -8.92 10.89 5.99
N PHE A 193 -9.50 11.41 4.91
CA PHE A 193 -10.53 12.44 4.91
C PHE A 193 -11.68 12.08 3.95
N PRO A 194 -12.86 12.72 4.10
CA PRO A 194 -13.99 12.54 3.19
C PRO A 194 -13.71 13.07 1.77
N PRO A 195 -14.37 12.52 0.74
CA PRO A 195 -14.06 12.77 -0.68
C PRO A 195 -14.83 13.98 -1.25
N SER A 196 -15.28 14.93 -0.43
CA SER A 196 -16.27 15.92 -0.90
C SER A 196 -15.77 16.70 -2.13
N ASP A 197 -16.65 16.90 -3.13
CA ASP A 197 -16.31 17.56 -4.40
C ASP A 197 -15.70 18.95 -4.19
N ASP A 198 -16.15 19.65 -3.15
CA ASP A 198 -15.70 20.98 -2.80
C ASP A 198 -14.25 20.96 -2.24
N PHE A 199 -13.94 19.96 -1.40
CA PHE A 199 -12.58 19.71 -0.91
C PHE A 199 -11.65 19.28 -2.05
N GLN A 200 -12.13 18.43 -2.96
CA GLN A 200 -11.37 18.01 -4.14
C GLN A 200 -11.08 19.17 -5.10
N ARG A 201 -12.05 20.07 -5.34
CA ARG A 201 -11.85 21.26 -6.19
C ARG A 201 -10.87 22.25 -5.57
N ARG A 202 -10.95 22.45 -4.26
CA ARG A 202 -10.02 23.35 -3.55
C ARG A 202 -8.60 22.78 -3.47
N ALA A 203 -8.45 21.47 -3.28
CA ALA A 203 -7.16 20.79 -3.39
C ALA A 203 -6.55 20.93 -4.81
N GLN A 204 -7.36 20.83 -5.87
CA GLN A 204 -6.90 21.05 -7.26
C GLN A 204 -6.39 22.48 -7.51
N THR A 205 -6.94 23.47 -6.82
CA THR A 205 -6.58 24.89 -7.04
C THR A 205 -5.28 25.26 -6.31
N SER A 206 -4.82 24.44 -5.36
CA SER A 206 -3.73 24.79 -4.43
C SER A 206 -2.39 24.11 -4.70
N LEU A 207 -2.25 23.09 -5.57
CA LEU A 207 -1.07 22.21 -5.51
C LEU A 207 -0.44 21.72 -6.83
N ASP A 208 0.87 21.51 -6.69
CA ASP A 208 1.93 21.26 -7.68
C ASP A 208 2.12 19.77 -8.05
N SER A 209 1.19 18.84 -7.72
CA SER A 209 1.03 17.49 -8.32
C SER A 209 0.11 16.54 -7.51
N PRO A 210 -1.23 16.56 -7.68
CA PRO A 210 -2.09 15.54 -7.07
C PRO A 210 -2.00 14.18 -7.79
N ARG A 211 -1.88 13.08 -7.03
CA ARG A 211 -1.97 11.70 -7.53
C ARG A 211 -3.32 11.12 -7.11
N ARG A 212 -4.19 10.83 -8.08
CA ARG A 212 -5.45 10.11 -7.81
C ARG A 212 -5.24 8.64 -8.05
N ILE A 213 -5.76 7.81 -7.15
CA ILE A 213 -5.68 6.36 -7.22
C ILE A 213 -7.14 5.87 -7.24
N ALA A 214 -7.62 5.48 -8.41
CA ALA A 214 -8.87 4.74 -8.50
C ALA A 214 -8.53 3.26 -8.32
N VAL A 215 -9.15 2.63 -7.34
CA VAL A 215 -9.00 1.21 -7.03
C VAL A 215 -10.27 0.51 -7.50
N PHE A 216 -10.11 -0.52 -8.32
CA PHE A 216 -11.19 -1.20 -9.02
C PHE A 216 -11.27 -2.65 -8.56
N HIS A 217 -12.51 -3.14 -8.46
CA HIS A 217 -12.83 -4.55 -8.32
C HIS A 217 -13.89 -4.93 -9.35
#